data_AF-A0A0D8XG04-F1
#
_entry.id   AF-A0A0D8XG04-F1
#
_cell.length_a   1.000
_cell.length_b   1.000
_cell.length_c   1.000
_cell.angle_alpha   90.00
_cell.angle_beta   90.00
_cell.angle_gamma   90.00
#
_symmetry.space_group_name_H-M   'P 1'
#
loop_
_entity.id
_entity.type
_entity.pdbx_description
1 polymer ?
#
loop_
_entity_poly.entity_id
_entity_poly.type
_entity_poly.pdbx_seq_one_letter_code
_entity_poly.pdbx_strand_id
1 'polypeptide(L)'
;MKITLKLILIIPLNTIQTTCSPNNSSCQCLPGFTGIICDEMCSEGRWGSECKQICDCDNNSCDPVTGNCRCTSPSDCSQEPCPPGFYGPMCELKCRMDCPDGRCDSVFGYCTCDEGFYGENCDKYKRFNFL
;
A
#
# COMPACT_ATOMS: atom_id res chain seq x y z
N MET A 1 -8.79 20.29 -26.49
CA MET A 1 -9.01 18.82 -26.47
C MET A 1 -7.89 18.19 -25.68
N LYS A 2 -8.17 17.69 -24.46
CA LYS A 2 -7.17 17.03 -23.63
C LYS A 2 -6.79 15.71 -24.31
N ILE A 3 -5.62 15.71 -24.93
CA ILE A 3 -4.97 14.51 -25.44
C ILE A 3 -4.45 13.78 -24.19
N THR A 4 -5.26 12.91 -23.62
CA THR A 4 -4.77 12.03 -22.56
C THR A 4 -4.07 10.88 -23.25
N LEU A 5 -2.75 11.03 -23.40
CA LEU A 5 -1.82 9.92 -23.56
C LEU A 5 -2.03 8.97 -22.36
N LYS A 6 -2.96 8.03 -22.47
CA LYS A 6 -2.95 6.84 -21.64
C LYS A 6 -1.89 5.94 -22.27
N LEU A 7 -0.67 6.00 -21.73
CA LEU A 7 0.39 4.99 -21.88
C LEU A 7 -0.15 3.64 -21.35
N ILE A 8 -1.13 3.04 -22.02
CA ILE A 8 -1.60 1.70 -21.69
C ILE A 8 -0.83 0.76 -22.59
N LEU A 9 0.22 0.21 -21.98
CA LEU A 9 0.78 -1.10 -22.25
C LEU A 9 -0.20 -1.97 -23.05
N ILE A 10 0.24 -2.46 -24.21
CA ILE A 10 -0.45 -3.53 -24.94
C ILE A 10 -0.25 -4.80 -24.10
N ILE A 11 -0.94 -4.90 -22.95
CA ILE A 11 -1.07 -6.16 -22.24
C ILE A 11 -2.11 -6.93 -23.07
N PRO A 12 -1.77 -8.06 -23.70
CA PRO A 12 -2.71 -8.75 -24.57
C PRO A 12 -3.96 -9.10 -23.76
N LEU A 13 -5.16 -8.79 -24.28
CA LEU A 13 -6.47 -9.02 -23.64
C LEU A 13 -6.61 -10.41 -22.96
N ASN A 14 -5.81 -11.39 -23.40
CA ASN A 14 -5.72 -12.74 -22.85
C ASN A 14 -4.95 -12.87 -21.52
N THR A 15 -4.50 -11.77 -20.89
CA THR A 15 -3.73 -11.81 -19.63
C THR A 15 -4.53 -11.42 -18.39
N ILE A 16 -5.77 -10.98 -18.56
CA ILE A 16 -6.65 -10.52 -17.46
C ILE A 16 -7.92 -11.39 -17.32
N GLN A 17 -7.96 -12.53 -18.01
CA GLN A 17 -9.06 -13.49 -18.03
C GLN A 17 -8.51 -14.92 -18.08
N THR A 18 -9.23 -15.89 -17.50
CA THR A 18 -8.80 -17.30 -17.46
C THR A 18 -9.41 -18.13 -18.58
N THR A 19 -10.70 -17.94 -18.85
CA THR A 19 -11.45 -18.65 -19.88
C THR A 19 -12.47 -17.71 -20.50
N CYS A 20 -12.78 -17.92 -21.78
CA CYS A 20 -13.80 -17.14 -22.45
C CYS A 20 -14.61 -17.98 -23.43
N SER A 21 -15.87 -17.60 -23.61
CA SER A 21 -16.77 -18.23 -24.58
C SER A 21 -16.25 -18.00 -26.01
N PRO A 22 -16.53 -18.91 -26.98
CA PRO A 22 -16.01 -18.81 -28.35
C PRO A 22 -16.31 -17.47 -29.06
N ASN A 23 -17.38 -16.79 -28.65
CA ASN A 23 -17.83 -15.52 -29.24
C ASN A 23 -17.58 -14.30 -28.32
N ASN A 24 -16.77 -14.44 -27.26
CA ASN A 24 -16.51 -13.40 -26.25
C ASN A 24 -17.77 -12.80 -25.61
N SER A 25 -18.85 -13.59 -25.55
CA SER A 25 -20.11 -13.19 -24.91
C SER A 25 -20.07 -13.27 -23.38
N SER A 26 -19.06 -13.95 -22.83
CA SER A 26 -18.80 -14.06 -21.40
C SER A 26 -17.41 -14.65 -21.20
N CYS A 27 -16.60 -13.97 -20.39
CA CYS A 27 -15.30 -14.44 -19.92
C CYS A 27 -15.28 -14.54 -18.39
N GLN A 28 -14.40 -15.38 -17.86
CA GLN A 28 -14.03 -15.38 -16.44
C GLN A 28 -12.84 -14.46 -16.22
N CYS A 29 -13.02 -13.44 -15.38
CA CYS A 29 -11.99 -12.44 -15.14
C CYS A 29 -11.03 -12.88 -14.03
N LEU A 30 -9.76 -12.49 -14.19
CA LEU A 30 -8.82 -12.56 -13.08
C LEU A 30 -9.25 -11.59 -11.96
N PRO A 31 -8.84 -11.84 -10.71
CA PRO A 31 -9.10 -10.91 -9.61
C PRO A 31 -8.64 -9.50 -9.95
N GLY A 32 -9.47 -8.51 -9.63
CA GLY A 32 -9.23 -7.10 -9.95
C GLY A 32 -9.83 -6.60 -11.26
N PHE A 33 -10.44 -7.49 -12.05
CA PHE A 33 -11.08 -7.15 -13.33
C PHE A 33 -12.54 -7.62 -13.40
N THR A 34 -13.32 -6.97 -14.26
CA THR A 34 -14.74 -7.22 -14.51
C THR A 34 -15.13 -6.79 -15.94
N GLY A 35 -16.40 -6.96 -16.29
CA GLY A 35 -16.94 -6.72 -17.61
C GLY A 35 -17.07 -8.00 -18.43
N ILE A 36 -17.80 -7.95 -19.54
CA ILE A 36 -18.11 -9.12 -20.38
C ILE A 36 -16.83 -9.79 -20.89
N ILE A 37 -15.80 -8.98 -21.17
CA ILE A 37 -14.51 -9.39 -21.70
C ILE A 37 -13.33 -9.03 -20.78
N CYS A 38 -13.61 -8.73 -19.51
CA CYS A 38 -12.62 -8.40 -18.49
C CYS A 38 -11.78 -7.15 -18.78
N ASP A 39 -12.32 -6.20 -19.55
CA ASP A 39 -11.66 -4.96 -19.96
C ASP A 39 -11.81 -3.81 -18.95
N GLU A 40 -12.56 -4.02 -17.88
CA GLU A 40 -12.77 -3.07 -16.80
C GLU A 40 -12.03 -3.51 -15.53
N MET A 41 -11.38 -2.57 -14.85
CA MET A 41 -10.88 -2.83 -13.49
C MET A 41 -12.02 -2.71 -12.49
N CYS A 42 -11.88 -3.34 -11.32
CA CYS A 42 -12.83 -3.12 -10.23
C CYS A 42 -12.97 -1.63 -9.90
N SER A 43 -14.22 -1.19 -9.76
CA SER A 43 -14.54 0.14 -9.24
C SER A 43 -13.95 0.33 -7.84
N GLU A 44 -13.66 1.59 -7.49
CA GLU A 44 -13.22 1.93 -6.14
C GLU A 44 -14.18 1.35 -5.08
N GLY A 45 -13.61 0.84 -4.00
CA GLY A 45 -14.36 0.18 -2.93
C GLY A 45 -14.64 -1.31 -3.19
N ARG A 46 -14.15 -1.89 -4.29
CA ARG A 46 -14.34 -3.32 -4.61
C ARG A 46 -13.05 -4.02 -5.00
N TRP A 47 -12.99 -5.32 -4.73
CA TRP A 47 -11.84 -6.16 -5.05
C TRP A 47 -12.19 -7.63 -5.29
N GLY A 48 -11.18 -8.40 -5.69
CA GLY A 48 -11.24 -9.84 -5.86
C GLY A 48 -11.82 -10.27 -7.21
N SER A 49 -12.15 -11.56 -7.34
CA SER A 49 -12.76 -12.12 -8.55
C SER A 49 -14.14 -11.50 -8.79
N GLU A 50 -14.36 -11.00 -10.01
CA GLU A 50 -15.60 -10.35 -10.43
C GLU A 50 -15.98 -9.14 -9.54
N CYS A 51 -15.02 -8.56 -8.80
CA CYS A 51 -15.21 -7.39 -7.93
C CYS A 51 -16.32 -7.55 -6.88
N LYS A 52 -16.53 -8.79 -6.40
CA LYS A 52 -17.61 -9.13 -5.47
C LYS A 52 -17.32 -8.73 -4.02
N GLN A 53 -16.05 -8.56 -3.67
CA GLN A 53 -15.66 -8.16 -2.32
C GLN A 53 -15.71 -6.65 -2.16
N ILE A 54 -16.05 -6.17 -0.97
CA ILE A 54 -16.06 -4.76 -0.60
C ILE A 54 -14.77 -4.46 0.17
N CYS A 55 -14.15 -3.31 -0.09
CA CYS A 55 -13.01 -2.84 0.69
C CYS A 55 -13.44 -2.57 2.13
N ASP A 56 -12.75 -3.15 3.10
CA ASP A 56 -12.92 -2.86 4.53
C ASP A 56 -11.82 -1.89 4.99
N CYS A 57 -11.92 -0.65 4.51
CA CYS A 57 -10.94 0.41 4.77
C CYS A 57 -11.70 1.66 5.23
N ASP A 58 -11.30 2.24 6.37
CA ASP A 58 -11.89 3.43 6.98
C ASP A 58 -11.62 4.72 6.15
N ASN A 59 -12.23 4.83 4.96
CA ASN A 59 -12.16 5.93 3.98
C ASN A 59 -11.07 5.86 2.89
N ASN A 60 -10.38 4.72 2.72
CA ASN A 60 -9.36 4.54 1.68
C ASN A 60 -9.79 3.58 0.57
N SER A 61 -9.25 3.77 -0.64
CA SER A 61 -9.37 2.77 -1.71
C SER A 61 -8.56 1.52 -1.35
N CYS A 62 -8.98 0.33 -1.80
CA CYS A 62 -8.19 -0.89 -1.65
C CYS A 62 -7.65 -1.37 -3.00
N ASP A 63 -6.61 -2.20 -2.95
CA ASP A 63 -6.05 -2.86 -4.11
C ASP A 63 -7.11 -3.79 -4.73
N PRO A 64 -7.44 -3.65 -6.02
CA PRO A 64 -8.57 -4.36 -6.63
C PRO A 64 -8.33 -5.87 -6.71
N VAL A 65 -7.08 -6.34 -6.63
CA VAL A 65 -6.74 -7.77 -6.71
C VAL A 65 -6.81 -8.41 -5.32
N THR A 66 -6.19 -7.78 -4.33
CA THR A 66 -5.91 -8.36 -3.00
C THR A 66 -6.84 -7.87 -1.90
N GLY A 67 -7.49 -6.72 -2.07
CA GLY A 67 -8.30 -6.09 -1.03
C GLY A 67 -7.51 -5.32 0.02
N ASN A 68 -6.18 -5.28 -0.09
CA ASN A 68 -5.33 -4.54 0.84
C ASN A 68 -5.58 -3.03 0.71
N CYS A 69 -5.79 -2.34 1.83
CA CYS A 69 -6.01 -0.90 1.81
C CYS A 69 -4.81 -0.18 1.17
N ARG A 70 -5.09 0.71 0.21
CA ARG A 70 -4.09 1.58 -0.41
C ARG A 70 -3.94 2.80 0.49
N CYS A 71 -2.78 2.89 1.10
CA CYS A 71 -2.47 3.95 2.04
C CYS A 71 -1.79 5.08 1.28
N THR A 72 -2.40 6.27 1.26
CA THR A 72 -1.72 7.46 0.74
C THR A 72 -0.70 8.02 1.74
N SER A 73 -0.81 7.62 3.01
CA SER A 73 0.11 7.93 4.10
C SER A 73 0.15 6.78 5.12
N PRO A 74 1.24 6.61 5.90
CA PRO A 74 1.31 5.57 6.95
C PRO A 74 0.27 5.75 8.07
N SER A 75 -0.22 6.98 8.29
CA SER A 75 -1.29 7.28 9.25
C SER A 75 -2.67 6.75 8.84
N ASP A 76 -2.87 6.45 7.55
CA ASP A 76 -4.20 6.11 6.98
C ASP A 76 -4.56 4.62 7.07
N CYS A 77 -3.58 3.74 7.31
CA CYS A 77 -3.77 2.29 7.35
C CYS A 77 -3.17 1.60 8.58
N SER A 78 -2.74 2.36 9.57
CA SER A 78 -2.22 1.77 10.80
C SER A 78 -3.39 1.26 11.64
N GLN A 79 -3.77 0.00 11.46
CA GLN A 79 -4.31 -0.75 12.60
C GLN A 79 -3.16 -1.23 13.51
N GLU A 80 -1.92 -1.33 13.01
CA GLU A 80 -0.71 -1.59 13.81
C GLU A 80 0.49 -0.77 13.27
N PRO A 81 1.33 -0.18 14.15
CA PRO A 81 2.60 0.42 13.75
C PRO A 81 3.56 -0.62 13.14
N CYS A 82 4.52 -0.18 12.31
CA CYS A 82 5.52 -1.10 11.76
C CYS A 82 6.23 -1.88 12.88
N PRO A 83 6.58 -3.16 12.64
CA PRO A 83 7.36 -3.92 13.60
C PRO A 83 8.71 -3.23 13.87
N PRO A 84 9.26 -3.35 15.09
CA PRO A 84 10.57 -2.82 15.45
C PRO A 84 11.63 -3.10 14.39
N GLY A 85 12.31 -2.04 13.94
CA GLY A 85 13.40 -2.10 12.97
C GLY A 85 12.97 -1.88 11.52
N PHE A 86 11.67 -1.60 11.26
CA PHE A 86 11.17 -1.43 9.89
C PHE A 86 10.35 -0.14 9.69
N TYR A 87 10.36 0.35 8.45
CA TYR A 87 9.64 1.53 7.99
C TYR A 87 9.24 1.40 6.50
N GLY A 88 8.55 2.41 5.98
CA GLY A 88 8.20 2.51 4.57
C GLY A 88 6.90 1.79 4.22
N PRO A 89 6.52 1.78 2.93
CA PRO A 89 5.30 1.10 2.48
C PRO A 89 5.37 -0.38 2.83
N MET A 90 4.30 -0.89 3.44
CA MET A 90 4.19 -2.28 3.89
C MET A 90 5.29 -2.73 4.89
N CYS A 91 6.04 -1.80 5.50
CA CYS A 91 7.11 -2.06 6.46
C CYS A 91 8.23 -2.98 5.92
N GLU A 92 8.56 -2.88 4.62
CA GLU A 92 9.58 -3.73 3.99
C GLU A 92 11.01 -3.17 4.09
N LEU A 93 11.17 -1.91 4.53
CA LEU A 93 12.47 -1.26 4.62
C LEU A 93 12.99 -1.33 6.06
N LYS A 94 14.26 -1.71 6.26
CA LYS A 94 14.90 -1.63 7.59
C LYS A 94 15.18 -0.19 7.97
N CYS A 95 15.03 0.18 9.25
CA CYS A 95 15.42 1.49 9.76
C CYS A 95 16.82 1.89 9.24
N ARG A 96 16.98 3.18 8.93
CA ARG A 96 18.19 3.68 8.25
C ARG A 96 19.44 3.62 9.13
N MET A 97 19.24 3.57 10.44
CA MET A 97 20.28 3.39 11.46
C MET A 97 19.80 2.42 12.55
N ASP A 98 20.71 2.03 13.44
CA ASP A 98 20.39 1.22 14.61
C ASP A 98 19.69 2.08 15.67
N CYS A 99 18.37 1.93 15.77
CA CYS A 99 17.54 2.69 16.68
C CYS A 99 17.25 1.91 17.96
N PRO A 100 17.19 2.57 19.13
CA PRO A 100 16.73 1.94 20.37
C PRO A 100 15.36 1.28 20.18
N ASP A 101 15.28 0.01 20.58
CA ASP A 101 14.09 -0.84 20.42
C ASP A 101 13.54 -0.91 18.99
N GLY A 102 14.38 -0.63 17.98
CA GLY A 102 13.99 -0.60 16.57
C GLY A 102 12.99 0.52 16.22
N ARG A 103 12.84 1.54 17.06
CA ARG A 103 11.83 2.58 16.88
C ARG A 103 12.32 3.69 15.94
N CYS A 104 11.87 3.65 14.70
CA CYS A 104 12.12 4.69 13.70
C CYS A 104 10.83 5.23 13.08
N ASP A 105 10.92 6.44 12.52
CA ASP A 105 9.83 7.10 11.80
C ASP A 105 9.35 6.23 10.63
N SER A 106 8.04 6.01 10.52
CA SER A 106 7.45 5.08 9.56
C SER A 106 7.57 5.54 8.11
N VAL A 107 7.82 6.83 7.85
CA VAL A 107 8.00 7.39 6.50
C VAL A 107 9.49 7.47 6.15
N PHE A 108 10.28 8.03 7.05
CA PHE A 108 11.65 8.47 6.77
C PHE A 108 12.72 7.49 7.28
N GLY A 109 12.40 6.64 8.26
CA GLY A 109 13.30 5.63 8.80
C GLY A 109 14.39 6.15 9.74
N TYR A 110 14.28 7.40 10.24
CA TYR A 110 15.16 7.98 11.26
C TYR A 110 14.66 7.66 12.67
N CYS A 111 15.55 7.54 13.65
CA CYS A 111 15.14 7.22 15.02
C CYS A 111 14.24 8.32 15.63
N THR A 112 13.23 7.89 16.38
CA THR A 112 12.41 8.78 17.20
C THR A 112 12.86 8.67 18.64
N CYS A 113 13.51 9.71 19.18
CA CYS A 113 14.08 9.68 20.53
C CYS A 113 13.03 9.95 21.61
N ASP A 114 13.15 9.24 22.73
CA ASP A 114 12.39 9.53 23.94
C ASP A 114 12.83 10.85 24.59
N GLU A 115 12.02 11.34 25.51
CA GLU A 115 12.24 12.63 26.16
C GLU A 115 13.63 12.71 26.82
N GLY A 116 14.36 13.78 26.52
CA GLY A 116 15.72 14.01 27.01
C GLY A 116 16.82 13.34 26.18
N PHE A 117 16.49 12.42 25.28
CA PHE A 117 17.45 11.82 24.35
C PHE A 117 17.50 12.55 23.01
N TYR A 118 18.67 12.52 22.36
CA TYR A 118 18.89 13.11 21.05
C TYR A 118 20.08 12.48 20.34
N GLY A 119 20.32 12.91 19.10
CA GLY A 119 21.33 12.33 18.22
C GLY A 119 20.69 11.39 17.20
N GLU A 120 21.49 10.93 16.24
CA GLU A 120 21.04 10.06 15.15
C GLU A 120 20.53 8.71 15.67
N ASN A 121 21.20 8.16 16.69
CA ASN A 121 20.85 6.88 17.31
C ASN A 121 20.24 7.04 18.72
N CYS A 122 19.84 8.26 19.10
CA CYS A 122 19.28 8.57 20.42
C CYS A 122 20.19 8.16 21.61
N ASP A 123 21.50 8.19 21.41
CA ASP A 123 22.53 7.77 22.37
C ASP A 123 23.01 8.90 23.27
N LYS A 124 22.60 10.14 23.00
CA LYS A 124 23.00 11.33 23.76
C LYS A 124 21.87 11.79 24.63
N TYR A 125 22.19 12.16 25.87
CA TYR A 125 21.24 12.67 26.84
C TYR A 125 21.47 14.15 27.11
N LYS A 126 20.42 14.96 27.04
CA LYS A 126 20.47 16.38 27.45
C LYS A 126 20.55 16.42 28.97
N ARG A 127 21.75 16.55 29.50
CA ARG A 127 21.97 16.80 30.92
C ARG A 127 21.49 18.21 31.23
N PHE A 128 20.26 18.34 31.72
CA PHE A 128 19.79 19.58 32.31
C PHE A 128 20.59 19.83 33.59
N ASN A 129 21.64 20.64 33.49
CA ASN A 129 22.23 21.25 34.67
C ASN A 129 21.21 22.28 35.18
N PHE A 130 20.50 21.92 36.25
CA PHE A 130 19.88 22.89 37.13
C PHE A 130 21.01 23.66 37.84
N LEU A 131 21.52 24.71 37.20
CA LEU A 131 22.31 25.76 37.84
C LEU A 131 21.70 27.10 37.47
#